data_AF-A0A9D2E893-F1
#
_entry.id   AF-A0A9D2E893-F1
#
_cell.length_a   1.000
_cell.length_b   1.000
_cell.length_c   1.000
_cell.angle_alpha   90.00
_cell.angle_beta   90.00
_cell.angle_gamma   90.00
#
_symmetry.space_group_name_H-M   'P 1'
#
loop_
_entity.id
_entity.type
_entity.pdbx_description
1 polymer ?
#
loop_
_entity_poly.entity_id
_entity_poly.type
_entity_poly.pdbx_seq_one_letter_code
_entity_poly.pdbx_strand_id
1 'polypeptide(L)'
;MSKAKIISVEQTEKAGLFTICFENCTESELEKFILKFKDDAFLQRDLQIILAALQRMLRTSGFLERYFRPEGKIKDNVCALPITSGKLRLYCLRLSESVMIVGNGGQKKHQNLSRERRIARVCHQPSKVG
;
A
#
# COMPACT_ATOMS: atom_id res chain seq x y z
N MET A 1 -20.38 4.56 -8.44
CA MET A 1 -18.99 4.17 -8.77
C MET A 1 -18.11 5.37 -8.50
N SER A 2 -17.23 5.32 -7.51
CA SER A 2 -16.24 6.39 -7.30
C SER A 2 -15.12 6.25 -8.31
N LYS A 3 -14.79 7.33 -9.02
CA LYS A 3 -13.64 7.37 -9.92
C LYS A 3 -12.35 7.50 -9.11
N ALA A 4 -11.26 6.98 -9.67
CA ALA A 4 -9.93 7.08 -9.08
C ALA A 4 -8.92 7.52 -10.15
N LYS A 5 -7.86 8.18 -9.71
CA LYS A 5 -6.75 8.64 -10.52
C LYS A 5 -5.47 8.01 -9.98
N ILE A 6 -4.52 7.74 -10.87
CA ILE A 6 -3.15 7.39 -10.49
C ILE A 6 -2.35 8.69 -10.53
N ILE A 7 -1.66 9.01 -9.43
CA ILE A 7 -0.83 10.21 -9.32
C ILE A 7 0.62 9.82 -9.06
N SER A 8 1.55 10.64 -9.52
CA SER A 8 2.99 10.46 -9.25
C SER A 8 3.28 10.81 -7.80
N VAL A 9 3.96 9.91 -7.08
CA VAL A 9 4.56 10.21 -5.78
C VAL A 9 5.94 10.79 -6.00
N GLU A 10 6.79 10.08 -6.73
CA GLU A 10 8.13 10.53 -7.11
C GLU A 10 8.60 9.75 -8.34
N GLN A 11 9.36 10.41 -9.22
CA GLN A 11 9.98 9.79 -10.40
C GLN A 11 11.46 10.15 -10.44
N THR A 12 12.29 9.16 -10.73
CA THR A 12 13.72 9.29 -10.96
C THR A 12 14.06 8.76 -12.35
N GLU A 13 15.28 8.94 -12.80
CA GLU A 13 15.77 8.30 -14.04
C GLU A 13 15.68 6.76 -13.98
N LYS A 14 15.69 6.19 -12.76
CA LYS A 14 15.70 4.74 -12.54
C LYS A 14 14.30 4.14 -12.41
N ALA A 15 13.39 4.84 -11.74
CA ALA A 15 12.08 4.31 -11.40
C ALA A 15 11.02 5.39 -11.12
N GLY A 16 9.76 5.04 -11.36
CA GLY A 16 8.59 5.84 -11.02
C GLY A 16 7.72 5.16 -9.96
N LEU A 17 7.44 5.89 -8.88
CA LEU A 17 6.53 5.51 -7.83
C LEU A 17 5.22 6.30 -7.96
N PHE A 18 4.11 5.58 -8.03
CA PHE A 18 2.78 6.15 -8.20
C PHE A 18 1.85 5.69 -7.08
N THR A 19 0.73 6.38 -6.88
CA THR A 19 -0.30 6.00 -5.90
C THR A 19 -1.71 6.27 -6.43
N ILE A 20 -2.70 5.59 -5.85
CA ILE A 20 -4.11 5.77 -6.20
C ILE A 20 -4.70 6.89 -5.34
N CYS A 21 -5.46 7.79 -5.95
CA CYS A 21 -6.27 8.81 -5.27
C CYS A 21 -7.71 8.76 -5.78
N PHE A 22 -8.67 8.63 -4.86
CA PHE A 22 -10.09 8.67 -5.19
C PHE A 22 -10.57 10.11 -5.30
N GLU A 23 -11.44 10.43 -6.27
CA GLU A 23 -11.85 11.81 -6.54
C GLU A 23 -12.58 12.50 -5.37
N ASN A 24 -13.13 11.71 -4.45
CA ASN A 24 -13.81 12.19 -3.24
C ASN A 24 -12.93 12.16 -1.98
N CYS A 25 -11.61 12.03 -2.13
CA CYS A 25 -10.65 12.02 -1.04
C CYS A 25 -9.62 13.13 -1.24
N THR A 26 -9.23 13.78 -0.16
CA THR A 26 -8.14 14.76 -0.13
C THR A 26 -6.78 14.07 -0.18
N GLU A 27 -6.66 12.91 0.43
CA GLU A 27 -5.43 12.12 0.46
C GLU A 27 -5.46 10.94 -0.51
N SER A 28 -4.30 10.63 -1.08
CA SER A 28 -4.03 9.37 -1.77
C SER A 28 -4.01 8.18 -0.79
N GLU A 29 -4.09 6.97 -1.34
CA GLU A 29 -4.05 5.74 -0.53
C GLU A 29 -2.73 5.56 0.23
N LEU A 30 -1.61 6.05 -0.33
CA LEU A 30 -0.32 6.05 0.36
C LEU A 30 -0.32 7.03 1.53
N GLU A 31 -0.81 8.25 1.33
CA GLU A 31 -0.89 9.27 2.38
C GLU A 31 -1.81 8.81 3.52
N LYS A 32 -2.96 8.20 3.22
CA LYS A 32 -3.84 7.59 4.23
C LYS A 32 -3.12 6.55 5.07
N PHE A 33 -2.30 5.70 4.42
CA PHE A 33 -1.50 4.70 5.14
C PHE A 33 -0.49 5.37 6.08
N ILE A 34 0.24 6.38 5.60
CA ILE A 34 1.22 7.11 6.41
C ILE A 34 0.53 7.81 7.58
N LEU A 35 -0.52 8.59 7.32
CA LEU A 35 -1.27 9.33 8.34
C LEU A 35 -1.86 8.42 9.42
N LYS A 36 -2.28 7.21 9.04
CA LYS A 36 -2.85 6.23 9.97
C LYS A 36 -1.83 5.70 10.98
N PHE A 37 -0.56 5.58 10.60
CA PHE A 37 0.46 4.90 11.42
C PHE A 37 1.62 5.80 11.87
N LYS A 38 1.70 7.06 11.41
CA LYS A 38 2.80 7.98 11.74
C LYS A 38 2.96 8.28 13.23
N ASP A 39 1.84 8.26 13.97
CA ASP A 39 1.78 8.60 15.40
C ASP A 39 1.53 7.35 16.28
N ASP A 40 1.52 6.16 15.70
CA ASP A 40 1.33 4.90 16.44
C ASP A 40 2.67 4.47 17.08
N ALA A 41 2.76 4.52 18.40
CA ALA A 41 3.99 4.22 19.15
C ALA A 41 4.57 2.82 18.88
N PHE A 42 3.74 1.84 18.49
CA PHE A 42 4.18 0.46 18.24
C PHE A 42 4.41 0.16 16.77
N LEU A 43 3.78 0.91 15.86
CA LEU A 43 3.81 0.65 14.41
C LEU A 43 4.62 1.67 13.62
N GLN A 44 4.98 2.80 14.20
CA GLN A 44 5.78 3.83 13.55
C GLN A 44 7.14 3.28 13.07
N ARG A 45 7.78 2.40 13.84
CA ARG A 45 9.04 1.76 13.42
C ARG A 45 8.88 0.96 12.13
N ASP A 46 7.79 0.20 12.02
CA ASP A 46 7.50 -0.60 10.83
C ASP A 46 7.17 0.29 9.63
N LEU A 47 6.45 1.39 9.85
CA LEU A 47 6.19 2.40 8.82
C LEU A 47 7.51 2.96 8.29
N GLN A 48 8.45 3.33 9.17
CA GLN A 48 9.76 3.85 8.75
C GLN A 48 10.56 2.83 7.93
N ILE A 49 10.53 1.55 8.31
CA ILE A 49 11.17 0.47 7.54
C ILE A 49 10.56 0.37 6.13
N ILE A 50 9.23 0.46 6.01
CA ILE A 50 8.55 0.45 4.71
C ILE A 50 8.96 1.66 3.87
N LEU A 51 8.91 2.87 4.44
CA LEU A 51 9.27 4.10 3.71
C LEU A 51 10.73 4.11 3.27
N ALA A 52 11.64 3.66 4.12
CA ALA A 52 13.06 3.51 3.79
C ALA A 52 13.27 2.49 2.66
N ALA A 53 12.51 1.38 2.66
CA ALA A 53 12.55 0.41 1.57
C ALA A 53 12.07 1.01 0.25
N LEU A 54 10.96 1.77 0.26
CA LEU A 54 10.46 2.47 -0.93
C LEU A 54 11.51 3.44 -1.49
N GLN A 55 12.11 4.28 -0.66
CA GLN A 55 13.15 5.21 -1.09
C GLN A 55 14.37 4.51 -1.67
N ARG A 56 14.86 3.43 -1.03
CA ARG A 56 15.99 2.65 -1.53
C ARG A 56 15.70 1.96 -2.87
N MET A 57 14.47 1.46 -3.06
CA MET A 57 14.07 0.90 -4.35
C MET A 57 14.03 1.99 -5.41
N LEU A 58 13.34 3.10 -5.14
CA LEU A 58 13.17 4.22 -6.07
C LEU A 58 14.50 4.84 -6.52
N ARG A 59 15.46 5.02 -5.60
CA ARG A 59 16.73 5.70 -5.89
C ARG A 59 17.85 4.77 -6.33
N THR A 60 17.90 3.55 -5.84
CA THR A 60 19.11 2.72 -5.96
C THR A 60 18.90 1.42 -6.70
N SER A 61 17.82 0.68 -6.44
CA SER A 61 17.74 -0.74 -6.87
C SER A 61 16.61 -1.07 -7.84
N GLY A 62 15.62 -0.20 -8.02
CA GLY A 62 14.37 -0.54 -8.70
C GLY A 62 13.49 -1.49 -7.86
N PHE A 63 12.34 -1.83 -8.41
CA PHE A 63 11.31 -2.68 -7.81
C PHE A 63 11.54 -4.16 -8.16
N LEU A 64 12.66 -4.71 -7.68
CA LEU A 64 13.03 -6.11 -7.92
C LEU A 64 12.13 -7.06 -7.15
N GLU A 65 11.72 -8.18 -7.76
CA GLU A 65 10.73 -9.12 -7.22
C GLU A 65 11.05 -9.61 -5.81
N ARG A 66 12.33 -9.81 -5.49
CA ARG A 66 12.79 -10.29 -4.17
C ARG A 66 12.42 -9.38 -3.00
N TYR A 67 12.03 -8.13 -3.24
CA TYR A 67 11.59 -7.22 -2.18
C TYR A 67 10.13 -7.42 -1.79
N PHE A 68 9.37 -8.14 -2.60
CA PHE A 68 7.91 -8.20 -2.50
C PHE A 68 7.42 -9.59 -2.09
N ARG A 69 6.38 -9.61 -1.27
CA ARG A 69 5.58 -10.81 -1.03
C ARG A 69 4.39 -10.83 -2.00
N PRO A 70 4.20 -11.86 -2.84
CA PRO A 70 2.98 -12.00 -3.64
C PRO A 70 1.75 -12.13 -2.72
N GLU A 71 0.68 -11.36 -2.99
CA GLU A 71 -0.57 -11.37 -2.19
C GLU A 71 -1.82 -11.66 -3.05
N GLY A 72 -1.67 -11.73 -4.37
CA GLY A 72 -2.76 -12.03 -5.29
C GLY A 72 -2.70 -13.40 -5.95
N LYS A 73 -3.53 -13.60 -6.98
CA LYS A 73 -3.51 -14.78 -7.84
C LYS A 73 -2.23 -14.78 -8.69
N ILE A 74 -1.83 -15.97 -9.14
CA ILE A 74 -0.72 -16.13 -10.08
C ILE A 74 -0.95 -15.16 -11.27
N LYS A 75 0.00 -14.22 -11.48
CA LYS A 75 0.04 -13.18 -12.53
C LYS A 75 -0.81 -11.89 -12.33
N ASP A 76 -1.38 -11.60 -11.17
CA ASP A 76 -2.11 -10.33 -10.98
C ASP A 76 -1.24 -9.14 -10.51
N ASN A 77 0.08 -9.35 -10.36
CA ASN A 77 1.08 -8.36 -9.94
C ASN A 77 0.80 -7.70 -8.57
N VAL A 78 -0.17 -8.22 -7.80
CA VAL A 78 -0.50 -7.73 -6.46
C VAL A 78 0.51 -8.27 -5.47
N CYS A 79 1.17 -7.37 -4.76
CA CYS A 79 2.19 -7.73 -3.79
C CYS A 79 2.22 -6.77 -2.59
N ALA A 80 3.02 -7.11 -1.56
CA ALA A 80 3.15 -6.30 -0.35
C ALA A 80 4.59 -6.12 0.14
N LEU A 81 4.80 -5.01 0.85
CA LEU A 81 6.01 -4.62 1.56
C LEU A 81 5.75 -4.45 3.07
N PRO A 82 6.73 -4.69 3.95
CA PRO A 82 8.02 -5.29 3.65
C PRO A 82 7.89 -6.83 3.63
N ILE A 83 8.80 -7.50 2.91
CA ILE A 83 8.93 -8.97 2.96
C ILE A 83 9.40 -9.46 4.35
N THR A 84 10.11 -8.61 5.08
CA THR A 84 10.73 -8.92 6.38
C THR A 84 9.73 -8.89 7.55
N SER A 85 10.23 -9.26 8.73
CA SER A 85 9.51 -9.15 10.00
C SER A 85 9.00 -7.74 10.25
N GLY A 86 7.81 -7.65 10.83
CA GLY A 86 7.08 -6.40 11.06
C GLY A 86 5.59 -6.69 11.12
N LYS A 87 4.84 -5.85 11.80
CA LYS A 87 3.40 -5.89 11.97
C LYS A 87 2.67 -5.13 10.87
N LEU A 88 3.31 -4.29 10.05
CA LEU A 88 2.64 -3.61 8.92
C LEU A 88 2.87 -4.31 7.57
N ARG A 89 1.89 -4.17 6.66
CA ARG A 89 1.99 -4.43 5.22
C ARG A 89 1.45 -3.25 4.43
N LEU A 90 2.19 -2.81 3.42
CA LEU A 90 1.77 -1.88 2.38
C LEU A 90 1.53 -2.69 1.10
N TYR A 91 0.35 -2.58 0.51
CA TYR A 91 0.01 -3.26 -0.74
C TYR A 91 0.38 -2.41 -1.95
N CYS A 92 0.76 -3.07 -3.04
CA CYS A 92 1.18 -2.42 -4.27
C CYS A 92 0.96 -3.31 -5.50
N LEU A 93 0.89 -2.66 -6.66
CA LEU A 93 0.92 -3.26 -7.98
C LEU A 93 2.30 -2.99 -8.58
N ARG A 94 3.07 -4.05 -8.78
CA ARG A 94 4.39 -3.97 -9.41
C ARG A 94 4.25 -4.25 -10.90
N LEU A 95 4.31 -3.20 -11.72
CA LEU A 95 4.13 -3.35 -13.16
C LEU A 95 5.43 -3.80 -13.86
N SER A 96 6.57 -3.31 -13.36
CA SER A 96 7.90 -3.68 -13.83
C SER A 96 8.93 -3.45 -12.72
N GLU A 97 10.22 -3.64 -13.03
CA GLU A 97 11.31 -3.25 -12.14
C GLU A 97 11.50 -1.73 -12.00
N SER A 98 10.86 -0.93 -12.86
CA SER A 98 10.97 0.53 -12.86
C SER A 98 9.65 1.26 -12.59
N VAL A 99 8.50 0.55 -12.55
CA VAL A 99 7.19 1.16 -12.32
C VAL A 99 6.40 0.41 -11.26
N MET A 100 6.00 1.11 -10.20
CA MET A 100 5.17 0.58 -9.13
C MET A 100 4.07 1.55 -8.72
N ILE A 101 2.86 1.02 -8.52
CA ILE A 101 1.74 1.76 -7.92
C ILE A 101 1.57 1.25 -6.50
N VAL A 102 1.84 2.09 -5.51
CA VAL A 102 1.56 1.79 -4.09
C VAL A 102 0.14 2.19 -3.73
N GLY A 103 -0.51 1.34 -2.95
CA GLY A 103 -1.84 1.59 -2.42
C GLY A 103 -1.78 1.88 -0.92
N ASN A 104 -2.79 1.37 -0.24
CA ASN A 104 -2.88 1.44 1.21
C ASN A 104 -2.25 0.19 1.86
N GLY A 105 -2.35 0.11 3.18
CA GLY A 105 -1.84 -1.00 3.95
C GLY A 105 -2.58 -1.22 5.25
N GLY A 106 -2.02 -2.06 6.09
CA GLY A 106 -2.58 -2.34 7.40
C GLY A 106 -1.71 -3.25 8.25
N GLN A 107 -2.18 -3.52 9.46
CA GLN A 107 -1.53 -4.47 10.34
C GLN A 107 -1.73 -5.90 9.82
N LYS A 108 -0.65 -6.70 9.79
CA LYS A 108 -0.67 -8.14 9.57
C LYS A 108 -1.54 -8.74 10.67
N LYS A 109 -2.64 -9.37 10.29
CA LYS A 109 -3.40 -10.21 11.25
C LYS A 109 -2.51 -11.38 11.62
N HIS A 110 -2.23 -11.58 12.91
CA HIS A 110 -1.67 -12.83 13.40
C HIS A 110 -2.62 -13.95 12.97
N GLN A 111 -2.08 -14.97 12.30
CA GLN A 111 -2.87 -16.04 11.72
C GLN A 111 -3.31 -17.02 12.80
N ASN A 112 -4.15 -16.55 13.74
CA ASN A 112 -5.02 -17.41 14.54
C ASN A 112 -6.45 -17.24 14.03
N LEU A 113 -6.89 -18.25 13.27
CA LEU A 113 -8.28 -18.70 13.10
C LEU A 113 -9.32 -17.71 12.51
N SER A 114 -9.67 -17.97 11.25
CA SER A 114 -11.04 -18.08 10.68
C SER A 114 -11.10 -17.51 9.27
N ARG A 115 -11.33 -18.42 8.32
CA ARG A 115 -11.59 -18.13 6.91
C ARG A 115 -13.00 -17.60 6.76
N GLU A 116 -13.29 -16.37 7.20
CA GLU A 116 -14.56 -15.72 6.87
C GLU A 116 -14.31 -14.43 6.06
N ARG A 117 -14.56 -14.59 4.75
CA ARG A 117 -14.90 -13.60 3.74
C ARG A 117 -15.15 -12.18 4.28
N ARG A 118 -14.32 -11.21 3.89
CA ARG A 118 -14.74 -9.80 3.82
C ARG A 118 -13.91 -8.99 2.83
N ILE A 119 -14.16 -9.21 1.54
CA ILE A 119 -14.10 -8.14 0.54
C ILE A 119 -15.54 -7.69 0.37
N ALA A 120 -15.93 -6.66 1.15
CA ALA A 120 -17.07 -5.77 0.94
C ALA A 120 -17.34 -5.04 2.26
N ARG A 121 -16.75 -3.85 2.41
CA ARG A 121 -17.26 -2.72 3.20
C ARG A 121 -16.26 -1.56 3.07
N VAL A 122 -16.25 -0.98 1.90
CA VAL A 122 -15.94 0.45 1.74
C VAL A 122 -17.14 1.03 1.00
N CYS A 123 -17.72 2.10 1.53
CA CYS A 123 -18.90 2.84 1.05
C CYS A 123 -20.30 2.25 1.38
N HIS A 124 -20.68 2.30 2.66
CA HIS A 124 -22.09 2.56 3.04
C HIS A 124 -22.11 3.27 4.39
N GLN A 125 -22.11 4.60 4.38
CA GLN A 125 -22.85 5.36 5.39
C GLN A 125 -24.14 5.80 4.71
N PRO A 126 -25.33 5.39 5.19
CA PRO A 126 -26.51 6.16 4.95
C PRO A 126 -26.53 7.29 5.98
N SER A 127 -26.35 8.52 5.49
CA SER A 127 -26.94 9.69 6.11
C SER A 127 -28.44 9.39 6.31
N LYS A 128 -28.93 9.47 7.54
CA LYS A 128 -30.36 9.69 7.77
C LYS A 128 -30.51 10.87 8.69
N VAL A 129 -30.84 11.97 8.04
CA VAL A 129 -31.63 13.09 8.56
C VAL A 129 -33.01 12.54 8.91
N GLY A 130 -33.52 12.98 10.06
CA GLY A 130 -34.86 12.72 10.59
C GLY A 130 -34.96 13.44 11.91
#